data_AF-G9II43-F1
#
_entry.id   AF-G9II43-F1
#
_cell.length_a   1.000
_cell.length_b   1.000
_cell.length_c   1.000
_cell.angle_alpha   90.00
_cell.angle_beta   90.00
_cell.angle_gamma   90.00
#
_symmetry.space_group_name_H-M   'P 1'
#
loop_
_entity.id
_entity.type
_entity.pdbx_description
1 polymer ?
#
loop_
_entity_poly.entity_id
_entity_poly.type
_entity_poly.pdbx_seq_one_letter_code
_entity_poly.pdbx_strand_id
1 'polypeptide(L)'
;SCETHPLFVDLINDCRALFTPDAEDRELYNASWSQPIVNMAALLNSSQTVEEWGLSNYSPWHFYPDKAVGMWGHASSLPSGGYIWVLGSVYEEAKDSLAEMVDARWLDARTRALFVEWTAYNANTNLFCVVTFLMETPASGGMLKLPEVQAVRLHRYAANYKLFVILCEILFVVALFFVMYREFVRYKPIGIRKYLGDKWNLLEIAIIVNCYVSAGLYIYRYVITKQLFKQMR
;
A
#
# COMPACT_ATOMS: atom_id res chain seq x y z
N SER A 1 -14.13 -18.52 6.98
CA SER A 1 -14.63 -19.73 7.68
C SER A 1 -14.65 -20.92 6.71
N CYS A 2 -14.58 -22.15 7.21
CA CYS A 2 -14.67 -23.38 6.40
C CYS A 2 -15.42 -24.46 7.18
N GLU A 3 -16.17 -25.31 6.48
CA GLU A 3 -16.86 -26.46 7.05
C GLU A 3 -16.05 -27.75 6.83
N THR A 4 -15.85 -28.50 7.90
CA THR A 4 -15.25 -29.84 7.82
C THR A 4 -16.27 -30.83 7.28
N HIS A 5 -15.82 -31.76 6.43
CA HIS A 5 -16.69 -32.80 5.90
C HIS A 5 -17.33 -33.63 7.03
N PRO A 6 -18.64 -33.99 6.97
CA PRO A 6 -19.36 -34.64 8.07
C PRO A 6 -18.69 -35.88 8.67
N LEU A 7 -18.01 -36.68 7.84
CA LEU A 7 -17.28 -37.89 8.27
C LEU A 7 -16.04 -37.62 9.15
N PHE A 8 -15.51 -36.40 9.13
CA PHE A 8 -14.29 -36.03 9.84
C PHE A 8 -14.52 -35.00 10.95
N VAL A 9 -15.78 -34.65 11.24
CA VAL A 9 -16.14 -33.66 12.26
C VAL A 9 -15.61 -34.06 13.64
N ASP A 10 -15.62 -35.36 13.96
CA ASP A 10 -15.13 -35.87 15.24
C ASP A 10 -13.59 -35.89 15.35
N LEU A 11 -12.89 -35.76 14.21
CA LEU A 11 -11.42 -35.84 14.14
C LEU A 11 -10.76 -34.48 13.93
N ILE A 12 -11.42 -33.57 13.18
CA ILE A 12 -10.88 -32.27 12.80
C ILE A 12 -11.76 -31.18 13.43
N ASN A 13 -11.26 -30.56 14.50
CA ASN A 13 -11.98 -29.51 15.22
C ASN A 13 -11.76 -28.09 14.68
N ASP A 14 -10.80 -27.89 13.76
CA ASP A 14 -10.45 -26.58 13.21
C ASP A 14 -10.21 -26.67 11.70
N CYS A 15 -10.94 -25.87 10.91
CA CYS A 15 -10.73 -25.75 9.47
C CYS A 15 -10.14 -24.38 9.09
N ARG A 16 -9.13 -24.42 8.21
CA ARG A 16 -8.40 -23.26 7.72
C ARG A 16 -8.72 -23.02 6.26
N ALA A 17 -9.63 -22.08 5.99
CA ALA A 17 -10.03 -21.71 4.63
C ALA A 17 -8.96 -20.88 3.91
N LEU A 18 -8.94 -20.90 2.57
CA LEU A 18 -8.19 -19.93 1.77
C LEU A 18 -8.63 -18.50 2.13
N PHE A 19 -7.70 -17.55 2.08
CA PHE A 19 -8.03 -16.15 2.23
C PHE A 19 -8.93 -15.68 1.07
N THR A 20 -10.03 -15.02 1.40
CA THR A 20 -10.87 -14.27 0.46
C THR A 20 -11.23 -12.92 1.10
N PRO A 21 -11.34 -11.82 0.31
CA PRO A 21 -11.67 -10.50 0.86
C PRO A 21 -12.99 -10.46 1.64
N ASP A 22 -13.97 -11.27 1.24
CA ASP A 22 -15.28 -11.33 1.90
C ASP A 22 -15.24 -12.08 3.25
N ALA A 23 -14.22 -12.90 3.47
CA ALA A 23 -14.04 -13.67 4.70
C ALA A 23 -12.95 -13.07 5.62
N GLU A 24 -12.53 -11.84 5.34
CA GLU A 24 -11.61 -11.07 6.18
C GLU A 24 -12.26 -10.76 7.54
N ASP A 25 -11.51 -11.00 8.62
CA ASP A 25 -11.93 -10.61 9.95
C ASP A 25 -11.77 -9.10 10.14
N ARG A 26 -12.86 -8.46 10.56
CA ARG A 26 -12.94 -7.02 10.83
C ARG A 26 -13.57 -6.73 12.18
N GLU A 27 -13.69 -7.75 13.04
CA GLU A 27 -14.34 -7.64 14.34
C GLU A 27 -13.43 -6.93 15.35
N LEU A 28 -14.05 -6.47 16.45
CA LEU A 28 -13.35 -5.78 17.53
C LEU A 28 -13.04 -6.78 18.64
N TYR A 29 -11.78 -6.85 19.06
CA TYR A 29 -11.34 -7.77 20.10
C TYR A 29 -10.87 -7.04 21.35
N ASN A 30 -10.78 -7.77 22.46
CA ASN A 30 -10.21 -7.28 23.72
C ASN A 30 -9.10 -8.20 24.19
N ALA A 31 -7.84 -7.76 24.05
CA ALA A 31 -6.64 -8.45 24.56
C ALA A 31 -6.40 -9.89 24.06
N SER A 32 -7.30 -10.48 23.26
CA SER A 32 -7.23 -11.86 22.78
C SER A 32 -8.22 -12.12 21.62
N TRP A 33 -7.91 -13.12 20.78
CA TRP A 33 -8.73 -13.56 19.64
C TRP A 33 -9.94 -14.45 20.00
N SER A 34 -10.28 -14.64 21.28
CA SER A 34 -11.25 -15.67 21.67
C SER A 34 -12.71 -15.30 21.45
N GLN A 35 -13.07 -14.03 21.66
CA GLN A 35 -14.45 -13.54 21.53
C GLN A 35 -14.42 -12.07 21.07
N PRO A 36 -15.18 -11.71 20.03
CA PRO A 36 -15.37 -10.31 19.66
C PRO A 36 -16.24 -9.58 20.68
N ILE A 37 -16.11 -8.25 20.75
CA ILE A 37 -16.94 -7.40 21.59
C ILE A 37 -18.32 -7.27 20.94
N VAL A 38 -19.33 -7.95 21.50
CA VAL A 38 -20.71 -7.95 20.98
C VAL A 38 -21.57 -6.81 21.55
N ASN A 39 -21.20 -6.23 22.70
CA ASN A 39 -22.03 -5.25 23.41
C ASN A 39 -21.87 -3.82 22.87
N MET A 40 -22.89 -3.32 22.14
CA MET A 40 -22.96 -1.96 21.59
C MET A 40 -22.82 -0.82 22.61
N ALA A 41 -23.11 -1.06 23.90
CA ALA A 41 -22.93 -0.06 24.95
C ALA A 41 -21.44 0.26 25.25
N ALA A 42 -20.53 -0.68 24.98
CA ALA A 42 -19.09 -0.43 25.05
C ALA A 42 -18.59 0.40 23.85
N LEU A 43 -19.14 0.15 22.65
CA LEU A 43 -18.84 0.89 21.42
C LEU A 43 -19.30 2.36 21.48
N LEU A 44 -20.41 2.65 22.15
CA LEU A 44 -20.96 4.01 22.29
C LEU A 44 -20.21 4.86 23.33
N ASN A 45 -19.59 4.24 24.33
CA ASN A 45 -18.69 4.95 25.26
C ASN A 45 -17.28 5.14 24.67
N SER A 46 -16.90 4.31 23.70
CA SER A 46 -15.69 4.46 22.89
C SER A 46 -15.99 5.14 21.56
N SER A 47 -16.84 6.18 21.55
CA SER A 47 -16.80 7.17 20.48
C SER A 47 -15.49 7.97 20.56
N GLN A 48 -14.36 7.29 20.55
CA GLN A 48 -13.13 7.85 20.05
C GLN A 48 -13.40 8.04 18.56
N THR A 49 -13.82 9.25 18.24
CA THR A 49 -13.41 9.89 17.00
C THR A 49 -11.99 9.42 16.73
N VAL A 50 -11.76 8.76 15.60
CA VAL A 50 -10.42 8.42 15.13
C VAL A 50 -9.69 9.75 14.99
N GLU A 51 -9.10 10.22 16.08
CA GLU A 51 -8.19 11.34 16.11
C GLU A 51 -6.93 10.84 15.43
N GLU A 52 -6.96 11.11 14.13
CA GLU A 52 -5.87 11.29 13.20
C GLU A 52 -4.49 11.46 13.88
N TRP A 53 -3.63 10.47 13.60
CA TRP A 53 -2.16 10.50 13.63
C TRP A 53 -1.48 10.62 15.00
N GLY A 54 -1.42 9.50 15.70
CA GLY A 54 -0.38 9.20 16.69
C GLY A 54 -0.09 7.70 16.71
N LEU A 55 1.20 7.32 16.60
CA LEU A 55 1.65 5.92 16.75
C LEU A 55 1.23 5.30 18.10
N SER A 56 0.88 6.14 19.10
CA SER A 56 0.43 5.76 20.44
C SER A 56 -1.06 5.41 20.56
N ASN A 57 -1.88 5.63 19.53
CA ASN A 57 -3.34 5.41 19.59
C ASN A 57 -3.80 4.14 18.85
N TYR A 58 -2.87 3.33 18.33
CA TYR A 58 -3.20 2.06 17.70
C TYR A 58 -3.40 0.98 18.76
N SER A 59 -4.60 0.42 18.81
CA SER A 59 -4.88 -0.78 19.59
C SER A 59 -4.65 -2.00 18.69
N PRO A 60 -3.83 -2.99 19.11
CA PRO A 60 -3.57 -4.17 18.29
C PRO A 60 -4.78 -5.08 18.07
N TRP A 61 -5.87 -4.82 18.78
CA TRP A 61 -7.10 -5.62 18.73
C TRP A 61 -8.21 -4.95 17.91
N HIS A 62 -7.90 -3.83 17.25
CA HIS A 62 -8.83 -3.07 16.42
C HIS A 62 -8.46 -3.20 14.94
N PHE A 63 -9.46 -3.41 14.09
CA PHE A 63 -9.27 -3.42 12.65
C PHE A 63 -9.19 -1.99 12.11
N TYR A 64 -8.12 -1.68 11.39
CA TYR A 64 -7.92 -0.40 10.73
C TYR A 64 -8.12 -0.53 9.23
N PRO A 65 -9.16 0.12 8.65
CA PRO A 65 -9.32 0.15 7.22
C PRO A 65 -8.27 1.10 6.61
N ASP A 66 -7.48 0.58 5.69
CA ASP A 66 -6.55 1.39 4.91
C ASP A 66 -7.11 1.67 3.50
N LYS A 67 -6.83 2.85 2.99
CA LYS A 67 -7.17 3.27 1.61
C LYS A 67 -6.03 3.02 0.63
N ALA A 68 -4.88 2.54 1.09
CA ALA A 68 -3.78 2.19 0.21
C ALA A 68 -4.11 0.96 -0.66
N VAL A 69 -3.37 0.83 -1.75
CA VAL A 69 -3.53 -0.27 -2.71
C VAL A 69 -2.94 -1.52 -2.06
N GLY A 70 -3.73 -2.59 -2.03
CA GLY A 70 -3.29 -3.89 -1.52
C GLY A 70 -2.06 -4.45 -2.24
N MET A 71 -1.35 -5.36 -1.58
CA MET A 71 -0.13 -5.98 -2.10
C MET A 71 -0.44 -7.30 -2.80
N TRP A 72 0.26 -7.57 -3.91
CA TRP A 72 0.18 -8.86 -4.59
C TRP A 72 1.10 -9.86 -3.90
N GLY A 73 0.48 -10.86 -3.28
CA GLY A 73 1.13 -12.00 -2.66
C GLY A 73 1.65 -13.05 -3.61
N HIS A 74 2.27 -14.09 -3.05
CA HIS A 74 2.53 -15.33 -3.79
C HIS A 74 1.24 -16.13 -4.00
N ALA A 75 0.36 -16.17 -2.99
CA ALA A 75 -0.87 -16.96 -3.04
C ALA A 75 -2.12 -16.17 -3.42
N SER A 76 -2.23 -14.91 -2.98
CA SER A 76 -3.44 -14.10 -3.16
C SER A 76 -3.13 -12.60 -3.16
N SER A 77 -4.02 -11.79 -3.75
CA SER A 77 -3.99 -10.35 -3.53
C SER A 77 -4.48 -10.06 -2.11
N LEU A 78 -3.67 -9.36 -1.33
CA LEU A 78 -3.97 -8.99 0.05
C LEU A 78 -4.44 -7.54 0.12
N PRO A 79 -5.50 -7.23 0.91
CA PRO A 79 -5.89 -5.85 1.17
C PRO A 79 -4.83 -5.13 2.02
N SER A 80 -4.87 -3.80 2.03
CA SER A 80 -3.96 -2.97 2.83
C SER A 80 -4.44 -2.75 4.28
N GLY A 81 -5.67 -3.17 4.61
CA GLY A 81 -6.22 -3.03 5.96
C GLY A 81 -5.82 -4.20 6.86
N GLY A 82 -6.00 -4.03 8.16
CA GLY A 82 -5.72 -5.09 9.13
C GLY A 82 -5.61 -4.62 10.57
N TYR A 83 -5.12 -5.52 11.41
CA TYR A 83 -4.77 -5.25 12.80
C TYR A 83 -3.29 -4.82 12.88
N ILE A 84 -2.98 -3.83 13.71
CA ILE A 84 -1.66 -3.18 13.72
C ILE A 84 -1.05 -3.25 15.11
N TRP A 85 0.14 -3.84 15.23
CA TRP A 85 0.96 -3.77 16.44
C TRP A 85 2.14 -2.81 16.22
N VAL A 86 2.19 -1.73 16.99
CA VAL A 86 3.27 -0.73 16.88
C VAL A 86 4.43 -1.15 17.79
N LEU A 87 5.63 -1.30 17.21
CA LEU A 87 6.84 -1.70 17.94
C LEU A 87 7.48 -0.52 18.72
N GLY A 88 7.25 0.72 18.31
CA GLY A 88 7.93 1.89 18.88
C GLY A 88 9.22 2.23 18.16
N SER A 89 9.91 3.26 18.66
CA SER A 89 11.07 3.87 17.96
C SER A 89 12.42 3.51 18.58
N VAL A 90 12.40 3.01 19.82
CA VAL A 90 13.59 2.62 20.59
C VAL A 90 13.69 1.10 20.61
N TYR A 91 14.91 0.58 20.59
CA TYR A 91 15.17 -0.86 20.59
C TYR A 91 14.53 -1.60 21.78
N GLU A 92 14.66 -1.07 23.00
CA GLU A 92 14.07 -1.70 24.20
C GLU A 92 12.53 -1.69 24.13
N GLU A 93 11.91 -0.59 23.70
CA GLU A 93 10.45 -0.54 23.50
C GLU A 93 9.97 -1.57 22.47
N ALA A 94 10.70 -1.72 21.36
CA ALA A 94 10.39 -2.69 20.32
C ALA A 94 10.54 -4.13 20.79
N LYS A 95 11.55 -4.38 21.62
CA LYS A 95 11.79 -5.69 22.22
C LYS A 95 10.69 -6.06 23.21
N ASP A 96 10.31 -5.14 24.09
CA ASP A 96 9.25 -5.36 25.07
C ASP A 96 7.89 -5.52 24.36
N SER A 97 7.59 -4.66 23.39
CA SER A 97 6.39 -4.75 22.55
C SER A 97 6.30 -6.08 21.80
N LEU A 98 7.43 -6.59 21.30
CA LEU A 98 7.49 -7.90 20.65
C LEU A 98 7.25 -9.05 21.63
N ALA A 99 7.79 -8.96 22.86
CA ALA A 99 7.53 -9.94 23.90
C ALA A 99 6.04 -9.98 24.27
N GLU A 100 5.41 -8.83 24.46
CA GLU A 100 3.98 -8.72 24.71
C GLU A 100 3.14 -9.31 23.57
N MET A 101 3.50 -9.03 22.32
CA MET A 101 2.82 -9.60 21.14
C MET A 101 2.89 -11.14 21.11
N VAL A 102 4.06 -11.70 21.47
CA VAL A 102 4.27 -13.15 21.56
C VAL A 102 3.47 -13.76 22.71
N ASP A 103 3.50 -13.14 23.89
CA ASP A 103 2.76 -13.58 25.08
C ASP A 103 1.24 -13.55 24.83
N ALA A 104 0.76 -12.53 24.12
CA ALA A 104 -0.63 -12.39 23.71
C ALA A 104 -1.06 -13.38 22.60
N ARG A 105 -0.12 -14.13 22.02
CA ARG A 105 -0.34 -15.00 20.84
C ARG A 105 -1.07 -14.26 19.72
N TRP A 106 -0.65 -13.02 19.48
CA TRP A 106 -1.31 -12.14 18.51
C TRP A 106 -1.23 -12.70 17.08
N LEU A 107 -0.16 -13.43 16.75
CA LEU A 107 -0.06 -14.23 15.53
C LEU A 107 -0.53 -15.65 15.82
N ASP A 108 -1.53 -16.09 15.07
CA ASP A 108 -2.13 -17.42 15.21
C ASP A 108 -2.15 -18.18 13.88
N ALA A 109 -2.74 -19.37 13.87
CA ALA A 109 -2.81 -20.19 12.66
C ALA A 109 -3.84 -19.71 11.62
N ARG A 110 -4.64 -18.68 11.96
CA ARG A 110 -5.63 -18.05 11.09
C ARG A 110 -5.10 -16.79 10.43
N THR A 111 -4.04 -16.21 10.99
CA THR A 111 -3.25 -15.15 10.37
C THR A 111 -2.83 -15.61 8.97
N ARG A 112 -3.21 -14.85 7.93
CA ARG A 112 -2.94 -15.16 6.51
C ARG A 112 -1.78 -14.40 5.91
N ALA A 113 -1.56 -13.19 6.41
CA ALA A 113 -0.49 -12.32 6.00
C ALA A 113 -0.02 -11.50 7.19
N LEU A 114 1.28 -11.32 7.30
CA LEU A 114 1.90 -10.40 8.23
C LEU A 114 2.79 -9.44 7.44
N PHE A 115 2.50 -8.15 7.56
CA PHE A 115 3.31 -7.07 7.03
C PHE A 115 4.18 -6.50 8.15
N VAL A 116 5.50 -6.49 7.94
CA VAL A 116 6.43 -5.77 8.79
C VAL A 116 7.02 -4.64 7.98
N GLU A 117 6.64 -3.41 8.34
CA GLU A 117 6.93 -2.22 7.55
C GLU A 117 7.75 -1.21 8.34
N TRP A 118 8.79 -0.67 7.70
CA TRP A 118 9.52 0.46 8.23
C TRP A 118 10.05 1.34 7.10
N THR A 119 10.26 2.61 7.41
CA THR A 119 10.85 3.56 6.47
C THR A 119 12.17 4.08 7.02
N ALA A 120 13.23 4.00 6.23
CA ALA A 120 14.54 4.54 6.54
C ALA A 120 14.86 5.73 5.63
N TYR A 121 15.41 6.81 6.19
CA TYR A 121 15.87 7.96 5.40
C TYR A 121 17.39 8.03 5.34
N ASN A 122 17.95 8.06 4.13
CA ASN A 122 19.37 8.26 3.91
C ASN A 122 19.63 9.73 3.53
N ALA A 123 20.23 10.49 4.46
CA ALA A 123 20.53 11.90 4.28
C ALA A 123 21.60 12.18 3.19
N ASN A 124 22.52 11.25 2.95
CA ASN A 124 23.58 11.43 1.95
C ASN A 124 23.04 11.38 0.52
N THR A 125 22.10 10.47 0.26
CA THR A 125 21.47 10.31 -1.07
C THR A 125 20.12 11.03 -1.20
N ASN A 126 19.58 11.53 -0.09
CA ASN A 126 18.22 12.09 0.02
C ASN A 126 17.18 11.13 -0.59
N LEU A 127 17.20 9.89 -0.10
CA LEU A 127 16.27 8.82 -0.49
C LEU A 127 15.61 8.27 0.77
N PHE A 128 14.28 8.12 0.70
CA PHE A 128 13.52 7.31 1.63
C PHE A 128 13.48 5.89 1.09
N CYS A 129 13.78 4.92 1.92
CA CYS A 129 13.65 3.50 1.61
C CYS A 129 12.49 2.97 2.43
N VAL A 130 11.37 2.68 1.76
CA VAL A 130 10.24 1.99 2.36
C VAL A 130 10.52 0.50 2.22
N VAL A 131 10.55 -0.21 3.33
CA VAL A 131 10.77 -1.65 3.37
C VAL A 131 9.50 -2.30 3.89
N THR A 132 8.96 -3.21 3.10
CA THR A 132 7.80 -4.03 3.45
C THR A 132 8.24 -5.48 3.39
N PHE A 133 8.20 -6.15 4.53
CA PHE A 133 8.46 -7.58 4.62
C PHE A 133 7.13 -8.32 4.80
N LEU A 134 6.68 -8.97 3.74
CA LEU A 134 5.44 -9.74 3.73
C LEU A 134 5.73 -11.22 4.06
N MET A 135 5.01 -11.75 5.04
CA MET A 135 4.96 -13.18 5.33
C MET A 135 3.55 -13.70 5.11
N GLU A 136 3.38 -14.60 4.14
CA GLU A 136 2.10 -15.21 3.81
C GLU A 136 2.01 -16.66 4.28
N THR A 137 0.84 -17.02 4.79
CA THR A 137 0.53 -18.36 5.32
C THR A 137 -0.64 -18.94 4.52
N PRO A 138 -0.37 -19.71 3.46
CA PRO A 138 -1.43 -20.28 2.64
C PRO A 138 -2.27 -21.29 3.44
N ALA A 139 -3.45 -21.67 2.92
CA ALA A 139 -4.35 -22.61 3.58
C ALA A 139 -3.69 -23.98 3.85
N SER A 140 -2.74 -24.38 3.02
CA SER A 140 -1.92 -25.59 3.20
C SER A 140 -0.93 -25.51 4.37
N GLY A 141 -0.75 -24.34 4.97
CA GLY A 141 0.28 -24.07 5.98
C GLY A 141 1.63 -23.68 5.38
N GLY A 142 2.64 -23.52 6.25
CA GLY A 142 3.94 -22.95 5.89
C GLY A 142 3.92 -21.42 5.81
N MET A 143 5.10 -20.81 5.74
CA MET A 143 5.27 -19.36 5.63
C MET A 143 6.11 -19.02 4.40
N LEU A 144 5.51 -18.27 3.48
CA LEU A 144 6.15 -17.72 2.29
C LEU A 144 6.61 -16.30 2.60
N LYS A 145 7.85 -15.95 2.26
CA LYS A 145 8.45 -14.65 2.59
C LYS A 145 8.67 -13.86 1.31
N LEU A 146 8.20 -12.62 1.29
CA LEU A 146 8.36 -11.70 0.17
C LEU A 146 8.88 -10.34 0.68
N PRO A 147 10.20 -10.11 0.64
CA PRO A 147 10.77 -8.80 0.94
C PRO A 147 10.60 -7.86 -0.26
N GLU A 148 10.05 -6.66 -0.02
CA GLU A 148 9.99 -5.58 -0.99
C GLU A 148 10.68 -4.33 -0.43
N VAL A 149 11.55 -3.72 -1.25
CA VAL A 149 12.27 -2.50 -0.90
C VAL A 149 12.06 -1.47 -1.99
N GLN A 150 11.42 -0.35 -1.65
CA GLN A 150 11.15 0.75 -2.56
C GLN A 150 11.94 2.00 -2.16
N ALA A 151 12.84 2.44 -3.04
CA ALA A 151 13.58 3.69 -2.87
C ALA A 151 12.83 4.86 -3.53
N VAL A 152 12.45 5.85 -2.72
CA VAL A 152 11.61 6.97 -3.10
C VAL A 152 12.32 8.29 -2.77
N ARG A 153 12.51 9.14 -3.77
CA ARG A 153 12.97 10.53 -3.54
C ARG A 153 11.77 11.44 -3.31
N LEU A 154 11.46 11.70 -2.05
CA LEU A 154 10.35 12.57 -1.67
C LEU A 154 10.72 14.06 -1.83
N HIS A 155 11.94 14.45 -1.45
CA HIS A 155 12.48 15.78 -1.72
C HIS A 155 13.24 15.80 -3.05
N ARG A 156 12.54 16.10 -4.15
CA ARG A 156 13.05 15.97 -5.51
C ARG A 156 14.19 16.95 -5.86
N TYR A 157 14.12 18.17 -5.34
CA TYR A 157 15.08 19.23 -5.66
C TYR A 157 16.27 19.26 -4.70
N ALA A 158 17.00 18.15 -4.62
CA ALA A 158 18.29 18.12 -3.92
C ALA A 158 19.27 19.11 -4.57
N ALA A 159 20.01 19.86 -3.76
CA ALA A 159 20.81 21.01 -4.19
C ALA A 159 21.76 20.71 -5.36
N ASN A 160 22.33 19.50 -5.43
CA ASN A 160 23.40 19.17 -6.38
C ASN A 160 22.95 19.03 -7.84
N TYR A 161 21.68 18.67 -8.11
CA TYR A 161 21.19 18.41 -9.49
C TYR A 161 19.91 19.17 -9.84
N LYS A 162 19.45 20.06 -8.96
CA LYS A 162 18.18 20.79 -9.11
C LYS A 162 18.06 21.50 -10.46
N LEU A 163 19.09 22.25 -10.86
CA LEU A 163 19.05 23.05 -12.09
C LEU A 163 18.97 22.18 -13.34
N PHE A 164 19.75 21.08 -13.38
CA PHE A 164 19.70 20.12 -14.48
C PHE A 164 18.31 19.49 -14.62
N VAL A 165 17.71 19.05 -13.51
CA VAL A 165 16.37 18.45 -13.50
C VAL A 165 15.32 19.43 -14.03
N ILE A 166 15.36 20.69 -13.59
CA ILE A 166 14.42 21.73 -14.06
C ILE A 166 14.59 21.97 -15.56
N LEU A 167 15.83 22.04 -16.07
CA LEU A 167 16.06 22.20 -17.50
C LEU A 167 15.50 21.02 -18.31
N CYS A 168 15.71 19.79 -17.86
CA CYS A 168 15.14 18.61 -18.51
C CYS A 168 13.60 18.61 -18.48
N GLU A 169 12.98 19.09 -17.40
CA GLU A 169 11.52 19.21 -17.28
C GLU A 169 10.97 20.26 -18.26
N ILE A 170 11.62 21.41 -18.37
CA ILE A 170 11.25 22.44 -19.36
C ILE A 170 11.40 21.89 -20.79
N LEU A 171 12.51 21.24 -21.09
CA LEU A 171 12.75 20.63 -22.41
C LEU A 171 11.70 19.56 -22.73
N PHE A 172 11.32 18.72 -21.76
CA PHE A 172 10.27 17.72 -21.93
C PHE A 172 8.92 18.37 -22.27
N VAL A 173 8.53 19.43 -21.56
CA VAL A 173 7.28 20.16 -21.83
C VAL A 173 7.30 20.81 -23.22
N VAL A 174 8.40 21.45 -23.61
CA VAL A 174 8.55 22.04 -24.95
C VAL A 174 8.46 20.95 -26.04
N ALA A 175 9.13 19.81 -25.84
CA ALA A 175 9.09 18.69 -26.77
C ALA A 175 7.67 18.10 -26.89
N LEU A 176 6.93 18.00 -25.78
CA LEU A 176 5.54 17.55 -25.77
C LEU A 176 4.66 18.46 -26.65
N PHE A 177 4.75 19.78 -26.47
CA PHE A 177 3.99 20.73 -27.28
C PHE A 177 4.38 20.68 -28.76
N PHE A 178 5.67 20.53 -29.06
CA PHE A 178 6.16 20.40 -30.43
C PHE A 178 5.61 19.14 -31.12
N VAL A 179 5.70 17.97 -30.47
CA VAL A 179 5.17 16.71 -31.02
C VAL A 179 3.66 16.79 -31.20
N MET A 180 2.95 17.39 -30.24
CA MET A 180 1.51 17.62 -30.35
C MET A 180 1.13 18.52 -31.53
N TYR A 181 1.83 19.64 -31.70
CA TYR A 181 1.59 20.52 -32.84
C TYR A 181 1.89 19.82 -34.16
N ARG A 182 2.98 19.05 -34.22
CA ARG A 182 3.36 18.28 -35.41
C ARG A 182 2.28 17.26 -35.79
N GLU A 183 1.80 16.47 -34.83
CA GLU A 183 0.71 15.52 -35.09
C GLU A 183 -0.59 16.25 -35.44
N PHE A 184 -0.85 17.40 -34.82
CA PHE A 184 -2.01 18.22 -35.13
C PHE A 184 -2.01 18.71 -36.59
N VAL A 185 -0.86 19.12 -37.12
CA VAL A 185 -0.74 19.53 -38.53
C VAL A 185 -0.84 18.31 -39.46
N ARG A 186 -0.30 17.15 -39.05
CA ARG A 186 -0.29 15.92 -39.86
C ARG A 186 -1.68 15.31 -40.04
N TYR A 187 -2.54 15.29 -39.01
CA TYR A 187 -3.85 14.66 -39.14
C TYR A 187 -4.83 15.47 -40.02
N LYS A 188 -4.71 16.81 -40.05
CA LYS A 188 -5.66 17.69 -40.75
C LYS A 188 -5.90 17.33 -42.22
N PRO A 189 -4.86 17.13 -43.06
CA PRO A 189 -5.06 16.79 -44.47
C PRO A 189 -5.45 15.31 -44.70
N ILE A 190 -5.02 14.39 -43.83
CA ILE A 190 -5.22 12.94 -44.00
C ILE A 190 -6.64 12.51 -43.58
N GLY A 191 -7.21 13.21 -42.60
CA GLY A 191 -8.48 12.87 -41.96
C GLY A 191 -8.35 11.72 -40.95
N ILE A 192 -9.19 11.75 -39.91
CA ILE A 192 -9.02 10.92 -38.70
C ILE A 192 -9.10 9.41 -38.97
N ARG A 193 -9.94 8.97 -39.91
CA ARG A 193 -10.15 7.54 -40.21
C ARG A 193 -8.94 6.89 -40.86
N LYS A 194 -8.28 7.57 -41.81
CA LYS A 194 -7.07 7.06 -42.44
C LYS A 194 -5.86 7.18 -41.52
N TYR A 195 -5.79 8.27 -40.74
CA TYR A 195 -4.72 8.47 -39.77
C TYR A 195 -4.69 7.36 -38.70
N LEU A 196 -5.84 6.99 -38.13
CA LEU A 196 -5.93 5.88 -37.15
C LEU A 196 -5.77 4.48 -37.76
N GLY A 197 -5.87 4.34 -39.08
CA GLY A 197 -5.66 3.06 -39.77
C GLY A 197 -4.19 2.67 -39.88
N ASP A 198 -3.28 3.64 -39.79
CA ASP A 198 -1.84 3.39 -39.83
C ASP A 198 -1.29 3.08 -38.43
N LYS A 199 -0.58 1.95 -38.33
CA LYS A 199 0.01 1.48 -37.07
C LYS A 199 1.03 2.45 -36.50
N TRP A 200 1.76 3.18 -37.35
CA TRP A 200 2.78 4.14 -36.90
C TRP A 200 2.16 5.38 -36.27
N ASN A 201 1.11 5.92 -36.87
CA ASN A 201 0.36 7.04 -36.30
C ASN A 201 -0.32 6.64 -34.97
N LEU A 202 -0.82 5.39 -34.88
CA LEU A 202 -1.37 4.88 -33.63
C LEU A 202 -0.32 4.80 -32.52
N LEU A 203 0.91 4.38 -32.85
CA LEU A 203 2.04 4.38 -31.91
C LEU A 203 2.40 5.80 -31.46
N GLU A 204 2.43 6.78 -32.38
CA GLU A 204 2.68 8.19 -32.05
C GLU A 204 1.61 8.75 -31.10
N ILE A 205 0.33 8.47 -31.35
CA ILE A 205 -0.77 8.82 -30.42
C ILE A 205 -0.57 8.15 -29.06
N ALA A 206 -0.23 6.87 -29.03
CA ALA A 206 -0.03 6.15 -27.77
C ALA A 206 1.11 6.74 -26.93
N ILE A 207 2.22 7.16 -27.58
CA ILE A 207 3.33 7.85 -26.92
C ILE A 207 2.86 9.19 -26.36
N ILE A 208 2.14 9.99 -27.14
CA ILE A 208 1.60 11.28 -26.69
C ILE A 208 0.70 11.09 -25.47
N VAL A 209 -0.26 10.17 -25.53
CA VAL A 209 -1.17 9.86 -24.42
C VAL A 209 -0.37 9.46 -23.17
N ASN A 210 0.63 8.58 -23.33
CA ASN A 210 1.48 8.17 -22.20
C ASN A 210 2.27 9.35 -21.61
N CYS A 211 2.79 10.25 -22.43
CA CYS A 211 3.46 11.46 -21.94
C CYS A 211 2.52 12.36 -21.12
N TYR A 212 1.27 12.54 -21.55
CA TYR A 212 0.27 13.30 -20.79
C TYR A 212 -0.12 12.61 -19.47
N VAL A 213 -0.36 11.29 -19.51
CA VAL A 213 -0.65 10.51 -18.29
C VAL A 213 0.51 10.60 -17.31
N SER A 214 1.74 10.43 -17.79
CA SER A 214 2.96 10.55 -16.99
C SER A 214 3.12 11.94 -16.37
N ALA A 215 2.86 13.01 -17.13
CA ALA A 215 2.88 14.38 -16.61
C ALA A 215 1.77 14.63 -15.57
N GLY A 216 0.57 14.08 -15.78
CA GLY A 216 -0.52 14.16 -14.81
C GLY A 216 -0.20 13.44 -13.50
N LEU A 217 0.28 12.20 -13.58
CA LEU A 217 0.72 11.40 -12.43
C LEU A 217 1.88 12.09 -11.67
N TYR A 218 2.81 12.69 -12.41
CA TYR A 218 3.89 13.48 -11.83
C TYR A 218 3.33 14.62 -10.97
N ILE A 219 2.41 15.42 -11.52
CA ILE A 219 1.84 16.58 -10.83
C ILE A 219 1.02 16.13 -9.62
N TYR A 220 0.21 15.09 -9.79
CA TYR A 220 -0.59 14.49 -8.71
C TYR A 220 0.29 14.05 -7.54
N ARG A 221 1.35 13.28 -7.82
CA ARG A 221 2.32 12.84 -6.81
C ARG A 221 2.98 14.03 -6.10
N TYR A 222 3.34 15.08 -6.83
CA TYR A 222 3.93 16.28 -6.26
C TYR A 222 2.97 16.99 -5.28
N VAL A 223 1.69 17.14 -5.66
CA VAL A 223 0.66 17.77 -4.81
C VAL A 223 0.44 16.97 -3.52
N ILE A 224 0.26 15.66 -3.62
CA ILE A 224 0.06 14.78 -2.45
C ILE A 224 1.26 14.85 -1.52
N THR A 225 2.47 14.70 -2.06
CA THR A 225 3.69 14.75 -1.26
C THR A 225 3.78 16.06 -0.47
N LYS A 226 3.44 17.19 -1.10
CA LYS A 226 3.43 18.50 -0.46
C LYS A 226 2.37 18.62 0.63
N GLN A 227 1.20 18.02 0.44
CA GLN A 227 0.14 17.97 1.45
C GLN A 227 0.55 17.15 2.67
N LEU A 228 1.10 15.95 2.46
CA LEU A 228 1.57 15.06 3.53
C LEU A 228 2.67 15.73 4.37
N PHE A 229 3.66 16.36 3.73
CA PHE A 229 4.69 17.11 4.47
C PHE A 229 4.15 18.29 5.27
N LYS A 230 3.04 18.90 4.85
CA LYS A 230 2.39 19.98 5.61
C LYS A 230 1.64 19.45 6.82
N GLN A 231 1.10 18.24 6.76
CA GLN A 231 0.41 17.60 7.89
C GLN A 231 1.39 17.08 8.96
N MET A 232 2.57 16.62 8.55
CA MET A 232 3.61 16.14 9.48
C MET A 232 4.38 17.27 10.20
N ARG A 233 4.12 18.54 9.89
CA ARG A 233 4.80 19.70 10.48
C ARG A 233 3.83 20.49 11.37
#